data_AF-A0A7I0KGU1-F1
#
_entry.id   AF-A0A7I0KGU1-F1
#
_cell.length_a   1.000
_cell.length_b   1.000
_cell.length_c   1.000
_cell.angle_alpha   90.00
_cell.angle_beta   90.00
_cell.angle_gamma   90.00
#
_symmetry.space_group_name_H-M   'P 1'
#
loop_
_entity.id
_entity.type
_entity.pdbx_description
1 polymer ?
#
loop_
_entity_poly.entity_id
_entity_poly.type
_entity_poly.pdbx_seq_one_letter_code
_entity_poly.pdbx_strand_id
1 'polypeptide(L)'
;MAKPAQITIPALVDVDAEYKDLVERSASLNVRIGEIRREIAETEAAIAAEAKTGGPRLRSAVAELVGDADSAAVDRRKKLRDLRHDEHNHSEALDEIQKRIYARRGFASRAVIAAVQSEIDKRVGAIVAATDVALATQADLESLLRDLESEGVETDAVRSAKVPFFLTNGQAARYISDHGGGNG
;
A
#
# COMPACT_ATOMS: atom_id res chain seq x y z
N MET A 1 2.57 34.95 -3.62
CA MET A 1 1.79 33.81 -3.10
C MET A 1 2.67 33.04 -2.12
N ALA A 2 2.22 32.82 -0.89
CA ALA A 2 2.97 32.04 0.09
C ALA A 2 2.99 30.55 -0.33
N LYS A 3 4.15 29.90 -0.18
CA LYS A 3 4.30 28.46 -0.43
C LYS A 3 3.34 27.71 0.51
N PRO A 4 2.48 26.80 0.02
CA PRO A 4 1.57 26.06 0.89
C PRO A 4 2.38 25.24 1.89
N ALA A 5 1.91 25.22 3.15
CA ALA A 5 2.52 24.43 4.20
C ALA A 5 2.55 22.95 3.80
N GLN A 6 3.67 22.29 4.10
CA GLN A 6 3.85 20.88 3.79
C GLN A 6 3.04 20.06 4.79
N ILE A 7 2.06 19.30 4.28
CA ILE A 7 1.28 18.38 5.11
C ILE A 7 1.93 17.02 5.12
N THR A 8 2.03 16.47 6.33
CA THR A 8 2.46 15.10 6.57
C THR A 8 1.23 14.21 6.50
N ILE A 9 1.24 13.28 5.54
CA ILE A 9 0.20 12.26 5.41
C ILE A 9 0.50 11.18 6.46
N PRO A 10 -0.44 10.84 7.35
CA PRO A 10 -0.22 9.79 8.34
C PRO A 10 -0.13 8.42 7.65
N ALA A 11 0.66 7.49 8.21
CA ALA A 11 0.73 6.15 7.67
C ALA A 11 -0.54 5.35 8.04
N LEU A 12 -0.82 4.29 7.27
CA LEU A 12 -1.98 3.42 7.53
C LEU A 12 -1.96 2.80 8.94
N VAL A 13 -0.77 2.48 9.44
CA VAL A 13 -0.56 1.91 10.78
C VAL A 13 -0.79 2.92 11.90
N ASP A 14 -0.74 4.22 11.60
CA ASP A 14 -0.94 5.28 12.59
C ASP A 14 -2.43 5.57 12.81
N VAL A 15 -3.26 5.31 11.80
CA VAL A 15 -4.69 5.64 11.81
C VAL A 15 -5.61 4.43 12.04
N ASP A 16 -5.09 3.21 11.90
CA ASP A 16 -5.87 1.97 12.10
C ASP A 16 -5.07 0.97 12.94
N ALA A 17 -5.48 0.81 14.20
CA ALA A 17 -4.81 -0.06 15.17
C ALA A 17 -4.92 -1.55 14.81
N GLU A 18 -6.01 -1.98 14.17
CA GLU A 18 -6.17 -3.37 13.73
C GLU A 18 -5.26 -3.67 12.54
N TYR A 19 -5.15 -2.73 11.60
CA TYR A 19 -4.21 -2.84 10.48
C TYR A 19 -2.75 -2.91 11.00
N LYS A 20 -2.41 -2.07 11.97
CA LYS A 20 -1.10 -2.10 12.64
C LYS A 20 -0.80 -3.46 13.28
N ASP A 21 -1.71 -3.98 14.09
CA ASP A 21 -1.56 -5.28 14.75
C ASP A 21 -1.39 -6.43 13.74
N LEU A 22 -2.14 -6.43 12.63
CA LEU A 22 -1.98 -7.42 11.57
C LEU A 22 -0.59 -7.34 10.90
N VAL A 23 -0.10 -6.12 10.62
CA VAL A 23 1.24 -5.92 10.05
C VAL A 23 2.32 -6.39 11.01
N GLU A 24 2.22 -6.06 12.30
CA GLU A 24 3.17 -6.49 13.34
C GLU A 24 3.19 -8.02 13.48
N ARG A 25 2.02 -8.67 13.50
CA ARG A 25 1.93 -10.14 13.52
C ARG A 25 2.52 -10.78 12.28
N SER A 26 2.29 -10.20 11.09
CA SER A 26 2.89 -10.71 9.85
C SER A 26 4.43 -10.65 9.89
N ALA A 27 4.99 -9.58 10.47
CA ALA A 27 6.43 -9.45 10.64
C ALA A 27 6.97 -10.51 11.62
N SER A 28 6.28 -10.71 12.75
CA SER A 28 6.63 -11.74 13.72
C SER A 28 6.61 -13.15 13.14
N LEU A 29 5.58 -13.51 12.36
CA LEU A 29 5.50 -14.81 11.68
C LEU A 29 6.64 -15.02 10.69
N ASN A 30 7.00 -13.99 9.91
CA ASN A 30 8.13 -14.09 8.98
C ASN A 30 9.46 -14.34 9.69
N VAL A 31 9.69 -13.68 10.83
CA VAL A 31 10.87 -13.95 11.67
C VAL A 31 10.87 -15.41 12.12
N ARG A 32 9.73 -15.90 12.64
CA ARG A 32 9.62 -17.27 13.13
C ARG A 32 9.81 -18.32 12.04
N ILE A 33 9.25 -18.12 10.85
CA ILE A 33 9.48 -18.98 9.68
C ILE A 33 10.98 -19.00 9.32
N GLY A 34 11.64 -17.85 9.37
CA GLY A 34 13.08 -17.74 9.14
C GLY A 34 13.91 -18.54 10.15
N GLU A 35 13.54 -18.51 11.43
CA GLU A 35 14.17 -19.32 12.49
C GLU A 35 13.95 -20.82 12.24
N ILE A 36 12.71 -21.24 11.98
CA ILE A 36 12.37 -22.65 11.73
C ILE A 36 13.17 -23.19 10.53
N ARG A 37 13.29 -22.42 9.44
CA ARG A 37 14.09 -22.81 8.27
C ARG A 37 15.56 -23.01 8.59
N ARG A 38 16.13 -22.18 9.47
CA ARG A 38 17.52 -22.37 9.95
C ARG A 38 17.64 -23.64 10.77
N GLU A 39 16.70 -23.87 11.71
CA GLU A 39 16.67 -25.08 12.53
C GLU A 39 16.52 -26.37 11.68
N ILE A 40 15.71 -26.31 10.61
CA ILE A 40 15.58 -27.39 9.62
C ILE A 40 16.93 -27.66 8.95
N ALA A 41 17.58 -26.62 8.41
CA ALA A 41 18.87 -26.77 7.72
C ALA A 41 19.97 -27.33 8.64
N GLU A 42 20.02 -26.87 9.89
CA GLU A 42 20.95 -27.39 10.91
C GLU A 42 20.67 -28.85 11.24
N THR A 43 19.40 -29.22 11.41
CA THR A 43 19.00 -30.60 11.71
C THR A 43 19.29 -31.53 10.53
N GLU A 44 19.06 -31.08 9.30
CA GLU A 44 19.41 -31.82 8.09
C GLU A 44 20.93 -32.02 7.95
N ALA A 45 21.72 -30.98 8.22
CA ALA A 45 23.18 -31.06 8.21
C ALA A 45 23.70 -32.05 9.26
N ALA A 46 23.12 -32.07 10.47
CA ALA A 46 23.47 -33.01 11.53
C ALA A 46 23.14 -34.47 11.13
N ILE A 47 21.95 -34.71 10.56
CA ILE A 47 21.56 -36.04 10.05
C ILE A 47 22.50 -36.50 8.92
N ALA A 48 22.90 -35.58 8.03
CA ALA A 48 23.81 -35.88 6.93
C ALA A 48 25.25 -36.15 7.42
N ALA A 49 25.73 -35.43 8.43
CA ALA A 49 27.04 -35.66 9.03
C ALA A 49 27.12 -37.03 9.71
N GLU A 50 26.10 -37.39 10.49
CA GLU A 50 25.95 -38.71 11.10
C GLU A 50 25.89 -39.84 10.05
N ALA A 51 25.26 -39.58 8.89
CA ALA A 51 25.24 -40.52 7.78
C ALA A 51 26.62 -40.80 7.16
N LYS A 52 27.59 -39.88 7.32
CA LYS A 52 28.94 -40.03 6.79
C LYS A 52 29.89 -40.75 7.75
N THR A 53 29.60 -40.74 9.05
CA THR A 53 30.48 -41.29 10.10
C THR A 53 30.00 -42.62 10.67
N GLY A 54 28.71 -42.97 10.51
CA GLY A 54 28.14 -44.24 11.01
C GLY A 54 28.43 -45.44 10.08
N GLY A 55 28.84 -46.56 10.67
CA GLY A 55 29.03 -47.86 10.00
C GLY A 55 27.72 -48.47 9.44
N PRO A 56 27.72 -49.75 9.01
CA PRO A 56 26.60 -50.38 8.31
C PRO A 56 25.27 -50.20 9.05
N ARG A 57 24.32 -49.49 8.43
CA ARG A 57 23.02 -49.17 9.04
C ARG A 57 22.12 -50.40 9.09
N LEU A 58 21.96 -50.97 10.28
CA LEU A 58 20.89 -51.95 10.56
C LEU A 58 19.51 -51.27 10.38
N ARG A 59 18.51 -52.02 9.89
CA ARG A 59 17.11 -51.56 9.91
C ARG A 59 16.70 -51.28 11.36
N SER A 60 15.84 -50.28 11.62
CA SER A 60 15.48 -49.86 13.00
C SER A 60 15.02 -51.01 13.88
N ALA A 61 14.19 -51.92 13.37
CA ALA A 61 13.73 -53.11 14.08
C ALA A 61 14.87 -54.09 14.44
N VAL A 62 15.95 -54.10 13.66
CA VAL A 62 17.15 -54.93 13.90
C VAL A 62 18.10 -54.21 14.87
N ALA A 63 18.23 -52.89 14.77
CA ALA A 63 19.02 -52.08 15.69
C ALA A 63 18.45 -52.12 17.12
N GLU A 64 17.12 -52.10 17.27
CA GLU A 64 16.42 -52.30 18.55
C GLU A 64 16.69 -53.69 19.15
N LEU A 65 16.74 -54.75 18.32
CA LEU A 65 17.03 -56.11 18.76
C LEU A 65 18.50 -56.33 19.14
N VAL A 66 19.43 -55.56 18.56
CA VAL A 66 20.88 -55.66 18.80
C VAL A 66 21.35 -54.73 19.93
N GLY A 67 20.49 -53.82 20.42
CA GLY A 67 20.84 -52.82 21.43
C GLY A 67 21.63 -51.63 20.88
N ASP A 68 21.81 -51.56 19.57
CA ASP A 68 22.47 -50.49 18.80
C ASP A 68 21.46 -49.44 18.29
N ALA A 69 20.33 -49.28 18.99
CA ALA A 69 19.35 -48.26 18.64
C ALA A 69 19.97 -46.87 18.84
N ASP A 70 20.42 -46.26 17.75
CA ASP A 70 20.93 -44.90 17.71
C ASP A 70 19.77 -43.91 17.96
N SER A 71 19.38 -43.78 19.24
CA SER A 71 18.21 -43.02 19.69
C SER A 71 18.30 -41.56 19.24
N ALA A 72 19.52 -41.02 19.16
CA ALA A 72 19.80 -39.68 18.67
C ALA A 72 19.37 -39.48 17.20
N ALA A 73 19.56 -40.47 16.33
CA ALA A 73 19.15 -40.38 14.93
C ALA A 73 17.63 -40.43 14.75
N VAL A 74 16.94 -41.22 15.59
CA VAL A 74 15.46 -41.29 15.62
C VAL A 74 14.87 -39.96 16.11
N ASP A 75 15.43 -39.40 17.19
CA ASP A 75 14.99 -38.13 17.76
C ASP A 75 15.20 -36.96 16.80
N ARG A 76 16.34 -36.91 16.08
CA ARG A 76 16.59 -35.88 15.05
C ARG A 76 15.62 -35.96 13.88
N ARG A 77 15.27 -37.16 13.40
CA ARG A 77 14.26 -37.34 12.33
C ARG A 77 12.87 -36.93 12.79
N LYS A 78 12.53 -37.21 14.06
CA LYS A 78 11.28 -36.72 14.66
C LYS A 78 11.27 -35.20 14.73
N LYS A 79 12.33 -34.59 15.28
CA LYS A 79 12.50 -33.13 15.32
C LYS A 79 12.36 -32.49 13.94
N LEU A 80 12.98 -33.07 12.90
CA LEU A 80 12.87 -32.56 11.53
C LEU A 80 11.43 -32.56 11.00
N ARG A 81 10.67 -33.63 11.28
CA ARG A 81 9.26 -33.69 10.90
C ARG A 81 8.43 -32.65 11.65
N ASP A 82 8.66 -32.50 12.95
CA ASP A 82 7.95 -31.52 13.77
C ASP A 82 8.24 -30.09 13.29
N LEU A 83 9.50 -29.76 13.00
CA LEU A 83 9.88 -28.46 12.44
C LEU A 83 9.25 -28.17 11.07
N ARG A 84 9.16 -29.17 10.19
CA ARG A 84 8.50 -29.00 8.88
C ARG A 84 6.99 -28.81 9.02
N HIS A 85 6.37 -29.48 9.99
CA HIS A 85 4.97 -29.27 10.31
C HIS A 85 4.74 -27.86 10.86
N ASP A 86 5.61 -27.39 11.75
CA ASP A 86 5.56 -26.03 12.28
C ASP A 86 5.76 -24.99 11.17
N GLU A 87 6.72 -25.17 10.25
CA GLU A 87 6.92 -24.27 9.11
C GLU A 87 5.64 -24.14 8.27
N HIS A 88 4.98 -25.27 8.01
CA HIS A 88 3.74 -25.30 7.24
C HIS A 88 2.63 -24.53 7.97
N ASN A 89 2.39 -24.80 9.25
CA ASN A 89 1.37 -24.12 10.06
C ASN A 89 1.62 -22.60 10.14
N HIS A 90 2.88 -22.17 10.32
CA HIS A 90 3.21 -20.74 10.35
C HIS A 90 3.05 -20.08 8.99
N SER A 91 3.31 -20.80 7.90
CA SER A 91 3.10 -20.30 6.54
C SER A 91 1.61 -20.15 6.22
N GLU A 92 0.77 -21.12 6.60
CA GLU A 92 -0.68 -21.00 6.46
C GLU A 92 -1.25 -19.84 7.29
N ALA A 93 -0.76 -19.67 8.52
CA ALA A 93 -1.14 -18.54 9.36
C ALA A 93 -0.73 -17.19 8.72
N LEU A 94 0.45 -17.12 8.10
CA LEU A 94 0.92 -15.93 7.41
C LEU A 94 0.01 -15.58 6.21
N ASP A 95 -0.36 -16.56 5.40
CA ASP A 95 -1.24 -16.38 4.26
C ASP A 95 -2.62 -15.84 4.69
N GLU A 96 -3.16 -16.35 5.79
CA GLU A 96 -4.42 -15.87 6.35
C GLU A 96 -4.30 -14.43 6.88
N ILE A 97 -3.20 -14.09 7.56
CA ILE A 97 -2.95 -12.70 7.98
C ILE A 97 -2.82 -11.77 6.78
N GLN A 98 -2.16 -12.19 5.70
CA GLN A 98 -2.02 -11.35 4.50
C GLN A 98 -3.38 -11.05 3.85
N LYS A 99 -4.30 -12.04 3.80
CA LYS A 99 -5.68 -11.81 3.33
C LYS A 99 -6.41 -10.79 4.20
N ARG A 100 -6.24 -10.87 5.52
CA ARG A 100 -6.85 -9.91 6.46
C ARG A 100 -6.25 -8.51 6.33
N ILE A 101 -4.94 -8.39 6.14
CA ILE A 101 -4.27 -7.11 5.85
C ILE A 101 -4.88 -6.49 4.59
N TYR A 102 -5.03 -7.27 3.52
CA TYR A 102 -5.62 -6.79 2.27
C TYR A 102 -7.05 -6.29 2.47
N ALA A 103 -7.88 -7.06 3.18
CA ALA A 103 -9.25 -6.66 3.49
C ALA A 103 -9.31 -5.40 4.37
N ARG A 104 -8.42 -5.27 5.37
CA ARG A 104 -8.40 -4.12 6.29
C ARG A 104 -7.80 -2.86 5.68
N ARG A 105 -6.95 -2.98 4.66
CA ARG A 105 -6.29 -1.85 3.98
C ARG A 105 -7.28 -0.79 3.50
N GLY A 106 -8.45 -1.20 3.01
CA GLY A 106 -9.50 -0.28 2.58
C GLY A 106 -10.07 0.59 3.70
N PHE A 107 -10.20 0.03 4.91
CA PHE A 107 -10.64 0.76 6.09
C PHE A 107 -9.58 1.77 6.55
N ALA A 108 -8.32 1.31 6.67
CA ALA A 108 -7.20 2.18 7.03
C ALA A 108 -7.02 3.33 6.02
N SER A 109 -7.21 3.06 4.72
CA SER A 109 -7.08 4.08 3.66
C SER A 109 -8.18 5.14 3.77
N ARG A 110 -9.42 4.75 4.09
CA ARG A 110 -10.50 5.72 4.36
C ARG A 110 -10.21 6.56 5.60
N ALA A 111 -9.60 5.99 6.63
CA ALA A 111 -9.20 6.73 7.83
C ALA A 111 -8.11 7.77 7.50
N VAL A 112 -7.11 7.44 6.67
CA VAL A 112 -6.12 8.42 6.19
C VAL A 112 -6.80 9.53 5.41
N ILE A 113 -7.70 9.21 4.47
CA ILE A 113 -8.42 10.20 3.67
C ILE A 113 -9.21 11.14 4.60
N ALA A 114 -9.95 10.60 5.57
CA ALA A 114 -10.68 11.40 6.54
C ALA A 114 -9.76 12.34 7.34
N ALA A 115 -8.56 11.89 7.72
CA ALA A 115 -7.58 12.71 8.43
C ALA A 115 -7.05 13.88 7.60
N VAL A 116 -6.95 13.72 6.27
CA VAL A 116 -6.45 14.78 5.36
C VAL A 116 -7.55 15.53 4.62
N GLN A 117 -8.81 15.12 4.76
CA GLN A 117 -9.95 15.65 3.98
C GLN A 117 -10.06 17.17 4.12
N SER A 118 -9.95 17.69 5.34
CA SER A 118 -10.05 19.15 5.59
C SER A 118 -9.01 19.97 4.83
N GLU A 119 -7.82 19.42 4.57
CA GLU A 119 -6.83 20.11 3.74
C GLU A 119 -7.18 20.00 2.26
N ILE A 120 -7.62 18.82 1.82
CA ILE A 120 -8.06 18.62 0.43
C ILE A 120 -9.14 19.64 0.11
N ASP A 121 -10.13 19.79 0.98
CA ASP A 121 -11.23 20.74 0.83
C ASP A 121 -10.72 22.19 0.75
N LYS A 122 -9.76 22.58 1.60
CA LYS A 122 -9.12 23.91 1.52
C LYS A 122 -8.43 24.15 0.19
N ARG A 123 -7.69 23.15 -0.31
CA ARG A 123 -6.98 23.26 -1.59
C ARG A 123 -7.93 23.29 -2.77
N VAL A 124 -8.99 22.49 -2.73
CA VAL A 124 -10.07 22.52 -3.72
C VAL A 124 -10.74 23.89 -3.71
N GLY A 125 -11.07 24.45 -2.53
CA GLY A 125 -11.62 25.80 -2.42
C GLY A 125 -10.71 26.88 -3.04
N ALA A 126 -9.39 26.78 -2.84
CA ALA A 126 -8.44 27.69 -3.48
C ALA A 126 -8.42 27.56 -5.01
N ILE A 127 -8.58 26.34 -5.55
CA ILE A 127 -8.68 26.09 -7.00
C ILE A 127 -9.98 26.66 -7.55
N VAL A 128 -11.11 26.44 -6.86
CA VAL A 128 -12.41 26.99 -7.24
C VAL A 128 -12.33 28.52 -7.31
N ALA A 129 -11.83 29.16 -6.25
CA ALA A 129 -11.69 30.62 -6.22
C ALA A 129 -10.78 31.16 -7.34
N ALA A 130 -9.69 30.48 -7.65
CA ALA A 130 -8.82 30.87 -8.77
C ALA A 130 -9.50 30.68 -10.14
N THR A 131 -10.32 29.63 -10.27
CA THR A 131 -11.05 29.33 -11.49
C THR A 131 -12.17 30.35 -11.72
N ASP A 132 -12.87 30.78 -10.66
CA ASP A 132 -13.87 31.84 -10.72
C ASP A 132 -13.27 33.16 -11.23
N VAL A 133 -12.12 33.56 -10.67
CA VAL A 133 -11.39 34.75 -11.12
C VAL A 133 -10.98 34.62 -12.59
N ALA A 134 -10.52 33.45 -13.01
CA ALA A 134 -10.13 33.20 -14.40
C ALA A 134 -11.32 33.31 -15.37
N LEU A 135 -12.50 32.77 -15.00
CA LEU A 135 -13.71 32.87 -15.81
C LEU A 135 -14.21 34.32 -15.90
N ALA A 136 -14.19 35.06 -14.79
CA ALA A 136 -14.55 36.48 -14.80
C ALA A 136 -13.62 37.28 -15.74
N THR A 137 -12.30 37.05 -15.63
CA THR A 137 -11.31 37.72 -16.49
C THR A 137 -11.48 37.35 -17.97
N GLN A 138 -11.88 36.10 -18.27
CA GLN A 138 -12.20 35.70 -19.63
C GLN A 138 -13.44 36.42 -20.16
N ALA A 139 -14.51 36.53 -19.35
CA ALA A 139 -15.72 37.24 -19.76
C ALA A 139 -15.42 38.71 -20.09
N ASP A 140 -14.54 39.35 -19.31
CA ASP A 140 -14.06 40.72 -19.59
C ASP A 140 -13.29 40.79 -20.92
N LEU A 141 -12.39 39.83 -21.19
CA LEU A 141 -11.68 39.74 -22.47
C LEU A 141 -12.64 39.53 -23.65
N GLU A 142 -13.64 38.66 -23.50
CA GLU A 142 -14.67 38.44 -24.52
C GLU A 142 -15.57 39.66 -24.72
N SER A 143 -15.79 40.48 -23.69
CA SER A 143 -16.46 41.77 -23.82
C SER A 143 -15.62 42.73 -24.68
N LEU A 144 -14.32 42.87 -24.37
CA LEU A 144 -13.41 43.73 -25.13
C LEU A 144 -13.33 43.33 -26.61
N LEU A 145 -13.25 42.03 -26.90
CA LEU A 145 -13.24 41.54 -28.28
C LEU A 145 -14.54 41.87 -29.02
N ARG A 146 -15.69 41.77 -28.34
CA ARG A 146 -16.99 42.17 -28.92
C ARG A 146 -17.07 43.68 -29.18
N ASP A 147 -16.51 44.50 -28.29
CA ASP A 147 -16.44 45.95 -28.49
C ASP A 147 -15.59 46.29 -29.74
N LEU A 148 -14.44 45.63 -29.92
CA LEU A 148 -13.62 45.77 -31.13
C LEU A 148 -14.36 45.33 -32.41
N GLU A 149 -15.07 44.21 -32.36
CA GLU A 149 -15.91 43.73 -33.47
C GLU A 149 -17.00 44.75 -33.84
N SER A 150 -17.59 45.42 -32.85
CA SER A 150 -18.62 46.45 -33.07
C SER A 150 -18.09 47.70 -33.79
N GLU A 151 -16.82 48.01 -33.62
CA GLU A 151 -16.08 49.05 -34.35
C GLU A 151 -15.58 48.57 -35.73
N GLY A 152 -15.93 47.35 -36.13
CA GLY A 152 -15.57 46.77 -37.43
C GLY A 152 -14.14 46.20 -37.49
N VAL A 153 -13.49 45.98 -36.35
CA VAL A 153 -12.15 45.38 -36.28
C VAL A 153 -12.27 43.85 -36.33
N GLU A 154 -11.46 43.21 -37.17
CA GLU A 154 -11.38 41.74 -37.24
C GLU A 154 -10.59 41.19 -36.04
N THR A 155 -11.22 40.35 -35.23
CA THR A 155 -10.67 39.86 -33.93
C THR A 155 -10.34 38.36 -33.92
N ASP A 156 -10.67 37.61 -34.98
CA ASP A 156 -10.56 36.14 -35.04
C ASP A 156 -9.13 35.64 -34.80
N ALA A 157 -8.14 36.32 -35.37
CA ALA A 157 -6.73 36.00 -35.15
C ALA A 157 -6.29 36.21 -33.69
N VAL A 158 -6.87 37.21 -33.01
CA VAL A 158 -6.57 37.49 -31.59
C VAL A 158 -7.26 36.45 -30.70
N ARG A 159 -8.52 36.13 -30.99
CA ARG A 159 -9.33 35.16 -30.24
C ARG A 159 -8.66 33.78 -30.23
N SER A 160 -8.27 33.27 -31.39
CA SER A 160 -7.65 31.94 -31.54
C SER A 160 -6.27 31.82 -30.87
N ALA A 161 -5.50 32.91 -30.79
CA ALA A 161 -4.16 32.90 -30.21
C ALA A 161 -4.12 33.18 -28.70
N LYS A 162 -5.14 33.84 -28.14
CA LYS A 162 -5.09 34.39 -26.76
C LYS A 162 -6.13 33.83 -25.81
N VAL A 163 -7.23 33.24 -26.29
CA VAL A 163 -8.29 32.70 -25.42
C VAL A 163 -8.00 31.23 -25.09
N PRO A 164 -7.85 30.86 -23.80
CA PRO A 164 -7.57 29.48 -23.42
C PRO A 164 -8.80 28.56 -23.59
N PHE A 165 -8.66 27.49 -24.37
CA PHE A 165 -9.73 26.56 -24.71
C PHE A 165 -10.37 25.82 -23.51
N PHE A 166 -9.65 25.66 -22.40
CA PHE A 166 -10.18 24.94 -21.23
C PHE A 166 -11.19 25.77 -20.42
N LEU A 167 -11.22 27.09 -20.61
CA LEU A 167 -12.20 27.96 -19.96
C LEU A 167 -13.49 28.11 -20.81
N THR A 168 -13.41 27.92 -22.13
CA THR A 168 -14.54 28.07 -23.06
C THR A 168 -15.48 26.86 -23.11
N ASN A 169 -15.04 25.67 -22.69
CA ASN A 169 -15.80 24.42 -22.86
C ASN A 169 -16.79 24.10 -21.74
N GLY A 170 -17.07 25.07 -20.85
CA GLY A 170 -17.94 24.87 -19.68
C GLY A 170 -17.39 23.92 -18.61
N GLN A 171 -16.22 23.29 -18.83
CA GLN A 171 -15.58 22.40 -17.86
C GLN A 171 -15.20 23.14 -16.58
N ALA A 172 -14.67 24.36 -16.71
CA ALA A 172 -14.36 25.23 -15.58
C ALA A 172 -15.62 25.59 -14.78
N ALA A 173 -16.69 26.02 -15.45
CA ALA A 173 -17.96 26.35 -14.81
C ALA A 173 -18.59 25.12 -14.12
N ARG A 174 -18.52 23.94 -14.74
CA ARG A 174 -18.99 22.68 -14.15
C ARG A 174 -18.16 22.29 -12.93
N TYR A 175 -16.84 22.44 -12.99
CA TYR A 175 -15.95 22.16 -11.86
C TYR A 175 -16.28 23.07 -10.65
N ILE A 176 -16.51 24.36 -10.89
CA ILE A 176 -16.97 25.30 -9.86
C ILE A 176 -18.35 24.88 -9.32
N SER A 177 -19.28 24.48 -10.16
CA SER A 177 -20.60 24.02 -9.71
C SER A 177 -20.51 22.76 -8.83
N ASP A 178 -19.67 21.80 -9.22
CA ASP A 178 -19.54 20.50 -8.55
C ASP A 178 -18.75 20.61 -7.24
N HIS A 179 -17.90 21.63 -7.08
CA HIS A 179 -16.96 21.76 -5.95
C HIS A 179 -17.02 23.07 -5.17
N GLY A 180 -17.68 24.10 -5.71
CA GLY A 180 -17.88 25.41 -5.06
C GLY A 180 -19.14 25.48 -4.19
N GLY A 181 -20.00 24.46 -4.25
CA GLY A 181 -21.28 24.40 -3.56
C GLY A 181 -21.25 24.03 -2.06
N GLY A 182 -20.13 24.17 -1.34
CA GLY A 182 -20.10 23.78 0.08
C GLY A 182 -18.92 24.27 0.91
N ASN A 183 -19.09 25.43 1.56
CA ASN A 183 -18.86 25.67 2.99
C ASN A 183 -19.25 27.12 3.33
N GLY A 184 -20.56 27.32 3.53
CA GLY A 184 -21.13 28.35 4.40
C GLY A 184 -21.72 27.66 5.62
#